data_AF-B5KYW6-F1
#
_entry.id   AF-B5KYW6-F1
#
_cell.length_a   1.000
_cell.length_b   1.000
_cell.length_c   1.000
_cell.angle_alpha   90.00
_cell.angle_beta   90.00
_cell.angle_gamma   90.00
#
_symmetry.space_group_name_H-M   'P 1'
#
loop_
_entity.id
_entity.type
_entity.pdbx_description
1 polymer ?
#
loop_
_entity_poly.entity_id
_entity_poly.type
_entity_poly.pdbx_seq_one_letter_code
_entity_poly.pdbx_strand_id
1 'polypeptide(L)'
;VDTLLDNGIRGQPMKDSHNRPYKSFSDIIEGKEGRFRENLLGKRVDYSGRSVIIVGPSLPLHQCGLPREMAIELFQAFVIRGLIGRHLAPNLRAAKSMIQNKESIIWKVLQEIMQGHPILLNRAPTLHRLGIQAFQPILIKGRAIRLHPLVCGGFNADFDGDQMAVHIPLSLEAQAEARLLMFSYTNLLSPATGDPISVPTQD
;
A
#
# COMPACT_ATOMS: atom_id res chain seq x y z
N VAL A 1 4.23 39.01 -19.60
CA VAL A 1 4.61 38.80 -18.17
C VAL A 1 3.40 38.32 -17.40
N ASP A 2 2.28 39.05 -17.45
CA ASP A 2 1.01 38.66 -16.80
C ASP A 2 0.58 37.23 -17.15
N THR A 3 0.53 36.86 -18.43
CA THR A 3 0.16 35.51 -18.90
C THR A 3 1.11 34.39 -18.46
N LEU A 4 2.38 34.72 -18.16
CA LEU A 4 3.35 33.75 -17.66
C LEU A 4 3.11 33.48 -16.15
N LEU A 5 2.79 34.52 -15.40
CA LEU A 5 2.55 34.44 -13.96
C LEU A 5 1.15 33.87 -13.65
N ASP A 6 0.12 34.38 -14.32
CA ASP A 6 -1.28 33.98 -14.16
C ASP A 6 -2.03 34.18 -15.49
N ASN A 7 -2.30 33.06 -16.18
CA ASN A 7 -2.94 33.05 -17.48
C ASN A 7 -4.47 33.08 -17.35
N GLY A 8 -5.02 34.28 -17.18
CA GLY A 8 -6.45 34.49 -17.03
C GLY A 8 -6.81 35.68 -16.15
N ILE A 9 -5.83 36.19 -15.38
CA ILE A 9 -6.02 37.31 -14.45
C ILE A 9 -6.52 38.60 -15.13
N ARG A 10 -6.23 38.80 -16.41
CA ARG A 10 -6.62 40.00 -17.19
C ARG A 10 -7.34 39.66 -18.49
N GLY A 11 -8.36 38.82 -18.41
CA GLY A 11 -9.28 38.54 -19.53
C GLY A 11 -9.12 37.16 -20.14
N GLN A 12 -9.33 37.04 -21.46
CA GLN A 12 -9.29 35.73 -22.11
C GLN A 12 -7.88 35.12 -22.04
N PRO A 13 -7.76 33.86 -21.58
CA PRO A 13 -6.45 33.21 -21.44
C PRO A 13 -5.82 32.99 -22.82
N MET A 14 -4.51 33.11 -22.89
CA MET A 14 -3.76 32.74 -24.09
C MET A 14 -3.80 31.21 -24.27
N LYS A 15 -4.01 30.79 -25.51
CA LYS A 15 -4.21 29.37 -25.88
C LYS A 15 -3.20 28.91 -26.92
N ASP A 16 -2.97 27.60 -26.96
CA ASP A 16 -2.18 26.94 -27.99
C ASP A 16 -2.94 26.83 -29.33
N SER A 17 -2.29 26.26 -30.34
CA SER A 17 -2.89 25.99 -31.66
C SER A 17 -4.10 25.04 -31.63
N HIS A 18 -4.30 24.32 -30.51
CA HIS A 18 -5.41 23.41 -30.28
C HIS A 18 -6.48 24.04 -29.36
N ASN A 19 -6.45 25.36 -29.16
CA ASN A 19 -7.39 26.11 -28.33
C ASN A 19 -7.38 25.69 -26.83
N ARG A 20 -6.27 25.12 -26.34
CA ARG A 20 -6.06 24.82 -24.92
C ARG A 20 -5.29 25.96 -24.23
N PRO A 21 -5.74 26.46 -23.08
CA PRO A 21 -5.04 27.51 -22.36
C PRO A 21 -3.66 27.03 -21.90
N TYR A 22 -2.63 27.88 -22.02
CA TYR A 22 -1.32 27.60 -21.45
C TYR A 22 -1.40 27.58 -19.92
N LYS A 23 -0.70 26.63 -19.27
CA LYS A 23 -0.56 26.63 -17.80
C LYS A 23 0.46 27.70 -17.39
N SER A 24 0.04 28.61 -16.53
CA SER A 24 0.88 29.64 -15.91
C SER A 24 1.61 29.12 -14.67
N PHE A 25 2.50 29.94 -14.08
CA PHE A 25 3.13 29.60 -12.80
C PHE A 25 2.11 29.40 -11.67
N SER A 26 1.05 30.23 -11.63
CA SER A 26 -0.01 30.09 -10.63
C SER A 26 -0.76 28.76 -10.80
N ASP A 27 -1.07 28.35 -12.04
CA ASP A 27 -1.72 27.06 -12.33
C ASP A 27 -0.87 25.84 -11.96
N ILE A 28 0.46 25.98 -12.02
CA ILE A 28 1.37 24.91 -11.59
C ILE A 28 1.30 24.72 -10.08
N ILE A 29 1.02 25.78 -9.32
CA ILE A 29 1.02 25.75 -7.86
C ILE A 29 -0.37 25.38 -7.32
N GLU A 30 -1.42 25.94 -7.92
CA GLU A 30 -2.80 25.87 -7.45
C GLU A 30 -3.61 24.72 -8.06
N GLY A 31 -4.78 24.46 -7.48
CA GLY A 31 -5.69 23.42 -7.98
C GLY A 31 -5.31 22.00 -7.59
N LYS A 32 -6.13 21.03 -8.02
CA LYS A 32 -5.98 19.61 -7.68
C LYS A 32 -4.73 18.97 -8.30
N GLU A 33 -4.39 19.39 -9.53
CA GLU A 33 -3.17 19.01 -10.27
C GLU A 33 -1.98 19.92 -9.95
N GLY A 34 -2.13 20.86 -9.01
CA GLY A 34 -1.07 21.75 -8.58
C GLY A 34 -0.03 21.03 -7.74
N ARG A 35 1.20 21.56 -7.72
CA ARG A 35 2.36 20.97 -7.02
C ARG A 35 2.07 20.68 -5.55
N PHE A 36 1.37 21.57 -4.84
CA PHE A 36 1.07 21.36 -3.42
C PHE A 36 0.22 20.12 -3.18
N ARG A 37 -0.88 19.95 -3.92
CA ARG A 37 -1.83 18.87 -3.68
C ARG A 37 -1.39 17.55 -4.29
N GLU A 38 -0.84 17.57 -5.50
CA GLU A 38 -0.49 16.34 -6.21
C GLU A 38 0.92 15.82 -5.89
N ASN A 39 1.87 16.70 -5.56
CA ASN A 39 3.28 16.30 -5.42
C ASN A 39 3.88 16.50 -4.03
N LEU A 40 3.34 17.40 -3.20
CA LEU A 40 3.84 17.60 -1.84
C LEU A 40 3.05 16.78 -0.82
N LEU A 41 1.71 16.90 -0.82
CA LEU A 41 0.85 16.17 0.11
C LEU A 41 0.63 14.70 -0.29
N GLY A 42 0.64 14.41 -1.59
CA GLY A 42 0.58 13.07 -2.15
C GLY A 42 1.84 12.77 -2.96
N LYS A 43 2.35 11.54 -2.86
CA LYS A 43 3.47 11.06 -3.68
C LYS A 43 3.27 9.60 -4.03
N ARG A 44 3.81 9.20 -5.18
CA ARG A 44 4.02 7.77 -5.47
C ARG A 44 5.15 7.27 -4.60
N VAL A 45 4.99 6.08 -4.03
CA VAL A 45 5.92 5.48 -3.07
C VAL A 45 6.40 4.12 -3.54
N ASP A 46 7.68 3.84 -3.34
CA ASP A 46 8.26 2.52 -3.55
C ASP A 46 7.80 1.53 -2.48
N TYR A 47 8.16 0.25 -2.63
CA TYR A 47 7.75 -0.82 -1.72
C TYR A 47 6.23 -0.88 -1.51
N SER A 48 5.50 -0.67 -2.60
CA SER A 48 4.05 -0.68 -2.63
C SER A 48 3.50 -1.52 -3.79
N GLY A 49 2.30 -2.04 -3.61
CA GLY A 49 1.60 -2.87 -4.60
C GLY A 49 0.09 -2.74 -4.47
N ARG A 50 -0.66 -3.25 -5.45
CA ARG A 50 -2.13 -3.29 -5.41
C ARG A 50 -2.64 -4.58 -6.01
N SER A 51 -3.68 -5.16 -5.42
CA SER A 51 -4.43 -6.26 -6.03
C SER A 51 -5.88 -6.26 -5.54
N VAL A 52 -6.71 -7.05 -6.22
CA VAL A 52 -8.09 -7.33 -5.82
C VAL A 52 -8.09 -8.06 -4.48
N ILE A 53 -9.06 -7.73 -3.63
CA ILE A 53 -9.29 -8.42 -2.35
C ILE A 53 -10.31 -9.53 -2.50
N ILE A 54 -10.11 -10.60 -1.74
CA ILE A 54 -11.04 -11.71 -1.57
C ILE A 54 -11.19 -12.02 -0.08
N VAL A 55 -12.30 -12.65 0.28
CA VAL A 55 -12.57 -13.02 1.67
C VAL A 55 -11.58 -14.08 2.17
N GLY A 56 -11.06 -13.89 3.39
CA GLY A 56 -10.20 -14.82 4.11
C GLY A 56 -10.78 -15.20 5.46
N PRO A 57 -11.85 -16.00 5.52
CA PRO A 57 -12.60 -16.26 6.75
C PRO A 57 -11.81 -17.09 7.78
N SER A 58 -10.82 -17.87 7.32
CA SER A 58 -9.96 -18.67 8.18
C SER A 58 -8.77 -17.90 8.77
N LEU A 59 -8.62 -16.61 8.42
CA LEU A 59 -7.52 -15.79 8.93
C LEU A 59 -7.86 -15.33 10.35
N PRO A 60 -6.86 -15.22 11.24
CA PRO A 60 -7.00 -14.39 12.43
C PRO A 60 -7.19 -12.91 12.03
N LEU A 61 -7.90 -12.14 12.87
CA LEU A 61 -8.19 -10.72 12.62
C LEU A 61 -6.94 -9.89 12.28
N HIS A 62 -5.80 -10.30 12.83
CA HIS A 62 -4.53 -9.62 12.76
C HIS A 62 -3.66 -10.01 11.55
N GLN A 63 -4.15 -10.92 10.70
CA GLN A 63 -3.44 -11.44 9.55
C GLN A 63 -4.13 -11.06 8.24
N CYS A 64 -3.35 -11.01 7.18
CA CYS A 64 -3.86 -10.94 5.82
C CYS A 64 -3.07 -11.88 4.91
N GLY A 65 -3.71 -12.38 3.85
CA GLY A 65 -3.03 -13.20 2.85
C GLY A 65 -2.39 -12.34 1.77
N LEU A 66 -1.07 -12.44 1.61
CA LEU A 66 -0.30 -11.75 0.59
C LEU A 66 0.09 -12.73 -0.54
N PRO A 67 -0.27 -12.45 -1.81
CA PRO A 67 0.14 -13.27 -2.95
C PRO A 67 1.65 -13.42 -3.05
N ARG A 68 2.12 -14.64 -3.35
CA ARG A 68 3.56 -14.94 -3.51
C ARG A 68 4.29 -14.01 -4.49
N GLU A 69 3.68 -13.74 -5.64
CA GLU A 69 4.27 -12.86 -6.66
C GLU A 69 4.37 -11.41 -6.21
N MET A 70 3.40 -10.94 -5.42
CA MET A 70 3.47 -9.61 -4.83
C MET A 70 4.51 -9.57 -3.71
N ALA A 71 4.51 -10.56 -2.83
CA ALA A 71 5.41 -10.63 -1.69
C ALA A 71 6.89 -10.66 -2.11
N ILE A 72 7.25 -11.45 -3.13
CA ILE A 72 8.64 -11.57 -3.58
C ILE A 72 9.17 -10.25 -4.15
N GLU A 73 8.35 -9.46 -4.83
CA GLU A 73 8.73 -8.14 -5.34
C GLU A 73 8.83 -7.12 -4.20
N LEU A 74 7.83 -7.05 -3.33
CA LEU A 74 7.81 -6.10 -2.20
C LEU A 74 8.95 -6.34 -1.21
N PHE A 75 9.34 -7.60 -1.00
CA PHE A 75 10.39 -7.96 -0.05
C PHE A 75 11.74 -8.31 -0.72
N GLN A 76 11.90 -8.04 -2.02
CA GLN A 76 13.05 -8.51 -2.81
C GLN A 76 14.40 -8.15 -2.17
N ALA A 77 14.56 -6.91 -1.71
CA ALA A 77 15.80 -6.45 -1.06
C ALA A 77 16.11 -7.24 0.23
N PHE A 78 15.08 -7.52 1.03
CA PHE A 78 15.21 -8.31 2.26
C PHE A 78 15.57 -9.76 1.96
N VAL A 79 14.95 -10.35 0.94
CA VAL A 79 15.24 -11.73 0.50
C VAL A 79 16.68 -11.84 0.03
N ILE A 80 17.15 -10.92 -0.81
CA ILE A 80 18.54 -10.85 -1.28
C ILE A 80 19.51 -10.79 -0.08
N ARG A 81 19.26 -9.89 0.87
CA ARG A 81 20.06 -9.76 2.09
C ARG A 81 20.05 -11.06 2.91
N GLY A 82 18.89 -11.69 3.05
CA GLY A 82 18.73 -12.95 3.76
C GLY A 82 19.50 -14.11 3.12
N LEU A 83 19.50 -14.21 1.79
CA LEU A 83 20.23 -15.25 1.04
C LEU A 83 21.74 -15.11 1.20
N ILE A 84 22.26 -13.89 1.05
CA ILE A 84 23.70 -13.62 1.18
C ILE A 84 24.15 -13.80 2.63
N GLY A 85 23.39 -13.25 3.59
CA GLY A 85 23.72 -13.33 5.03
C GLY A 85 23.70 -14.76 5.59
N ARG A 86 23.01 -15.69 4.93
CA ARG A 86 22.97 -17.11 5.29
C ARG A 86 23.92 -17.99 4.46
N HIS A 87 24.75 -17.38 3.61
CA HIS A 87 25.63 -18.07 2.66
C HIS A 87 24.90 -19.00 1.67
N LEU A 88 23.60 -18.77 1.42
CA LEU A 88 22.83 -19.48 0.40
C LEU A 88 23.11 -18.93 -1.02
N ALA A 89 23.51 -17.67 -1.10
CA ALA A 89 23.96 -17.03 -2.33
C ALA A 89 25.32 -16.36 -2.10
N PRO A 90 26.31 -16.54 -3.00
CA PRO A 90 27.64 -15.96 -2.83
C PRO A 90 27.67 -14.44 -3.06
N ASN A 91 26.76 -13.89 -3.85
CA ASN A 91 26.70 -12.47 -4.18
C ASN A 91 25.31 -12.04 -4.67
N LEU A 92 25.15 -10.73 -4.89
CA LEU A 92 23.90 -10.12 -5.35
C LEU A 92 23.38 -10.71 -6.67
N ARG A 93 24.27 -10.97 -7.64
CA ARG A 93 23.87 -11.50 -8.96
C ARG A 93 23.32 -12.91 -8.83
N ALA A 94 23.98 -13.76 -8.05
CA ALA A 94 23.49 -15.10 -7.76
C ALA A 94 22.15 -15.06 -7.03
N ALA A 95 22.00 -14.24 -5.99
CA ALA A 95 20.74 -14.08 -5.27
C ALA A 95 19.57 -13.65 -6.17
N LYS A 96 19.80 -12.67 -7.07
CA LYS A 96 18.81 -12.26 -8.08
C LYS A 96 18.45 -13.39 -9.04
N SER A 97 19.42 -14.18 -9.48
CA SER A 97 19.19 -15.35 -10.34
C SER A 97 18.32 -16.39 -9.65
N MET A 98 18.60 -16.72 -8.38
CA MET A 98 17.79 -17.68 -7.60
C MET A 98 16.33 -17.22 -7.44
N ILE A 99 16.12 -15.91 -7.24
CA ILE A 99 14.78 -15.30 -7.17
C ILE A 99 14.06 -15.43 -8.51
N GLN A 100 14.73 -15.09 -9.63
CA GLN A 100 14.16 -15.18 -10.98
C GLN A 100 13.80 -16.62 -11.36
N ASN A 101 14.63 -17.59 -10.97
CA ASN A 101 14.39 -19.02 -11.19
C ASN A 101 13.34 -19.61 -10.24
N LYS A 102 12.79 -18.82 -9.30
CA LYS A 102 11.77 -19.23 -8.31
C LYS A 102 12.17 -20.48 -7.52
N GLU A 103 13.43 -20.58 -7.14
CA GLU A 103 13.94 -21.73 -6.38
C GLU A 103 13.14 -21.96 -5.09
N SER A 104 12.95 -23.22 -4.71
CA SER A 104 12.09 -23.60 -3.58
C SER A 104 12.51 -22.97 -2.25
N ILE A 105 13.83 -22.77 -2.06
CA ILE A 105 14.41 -22.15 -0.86
C ILE A 105 13.96 -20.70 -0.67
N ILE A 106 13.67 -19.98 -1.75
CA ILE A 106 13.25 -18.58 -1.71
C ILE A 106 11.96 -18.42 -0.92
N TRP A 107 11.01 -19.34 -1.08
CA TRP A 107 9.73 -19.28 -0.37
C TRP A 107 9.89 -19.45 1.14
N LYS A 108 10.82 -20.31 1.57
CA LYS A 108 11.14 -20.49 2.98
C LYS A 108 11.79 -19.23 3.56
N VAL A 109 12.78 -18.67 2.87
CA VAL A 109 13.46 -17.43 3.30
C VAL A 109 12.48 -16.26 3.35
N LEU A 110 11.62 -16.12 2.34
CA LEU A 110 10.59 -15.08 2.29
C LEU A 110 9.59 -15.21 3.44
N GLN A 111 9.12 -16.42 3.75
CA GLN A 111 8.20 -16.65 4.86
C GLN A 111 8.81 -16.24 6.21
N GLU A 112 10.09 -16.57 6.44
CA GLU A 112 10.81 -16.20 7.65
C GLU A 112 11.04 -14.69 7.76
N ILE A 113 11.33 -14.00 6.65
CA ILE A 113 11.46 -12.53 6.62
C ILE A 113 10.13 -11.85 6.91
N MET A 114 9.04 -12.35 6.34
CA MET A 114 7.71 -11.79 6.54
C MET A 114 7.21 -12.01 7.97
N GLN A 115 7.66 -13.06 8.64
CA GLN A 115 7.31 -13.32 10.04
C GLN A 115 7.87 -12.19 10.91
N GLY A 116 6.98 -11.45 11.59
CA GLY A 116 7.43 -10.31 12.38
C GLY A 116 7.60 -9.01 11.58
N HIS A 117 7.30 -9.00 10.27
CA HIS A 117 7.29 -7.77 9.46
C HIS A 117 5.85 -7.36 9.09
N PRO A 118 5.27 -6.33 9.73
CA PRO A 118 3.89 -5.91 9.44
C PRO A 118 3.78 -5.25 8.06
N ILE A 119 2.61 -5.34 7.43
CA ILE A 119 2.31 -4.58 6.20
C ILE A 119 1.09 -3.69 6.40
N LEU A 120 1.00 -2.60 5.65
CA LEU A 120 -0.15 -1.70 5.69
C LEU A 120 -1.06 -1.98 4.51
N LEU A 121 -2.34 -2.24 4.78
CA LEU A 121 -3.39 -2.30 3.77
C LEU A 121 -4.16 -0.98 3.76
N ASN A 122 -4.45 -0.46 2.57
CA ASN A 122 -5.23 0.76 2.37
C ASN A 122 -6.26 0.54 1.25
N ARG A 123 -7.51 0.95 1.49
CA ARG A 123 -8.55 1.05 0.47
C ARG A 123 -8.89 2.52 0.20
N ALA A 124 -8.93 2.89 -1.08
CA ALA A 124 -9.38 4.22 -1.48
C ALA A 124 -10.91 4.21 -1.71
N PRO A 125 -11.63 5.29 -1.35
CA PRO A 125 -11.16 6.50 -0.67
C PRO A 125 -10.95 6.28 0.84
N THR A 126 -9.89 6.86 1.40
CA THR A 126 -9.60 6.81 2.83
C THR A 126 -10.37 7.91 3.56
N LEU A 127 -11.51 7.56 4.18
CA LEU A 127 -12.40 8.53 4.86
C LEU A 127 -12.02 8.81 6.32
N HIS A 128 -11.40 7.83 6.98
CA HIS A 128 -10.95 7.91 8.36
C HIS A 128 -9.75 7.01 8.58
N ARG A 129 -9.11 7.11 9.76
CA ARG A 129 -7.86 6.38 10.05
C ARG A 129 -7.96 4.87 9.83
N LEU A 130 -9.11 4.25 10.09
CA LEU A 130 -9.30 2.79 9.90
C LEU A 130 -9.30 2.36 8.42
N GLY A 131 -9.33 3.29 7.46
CA GLY A 131 -9.11 3.00 6.05
C GLY A 131 -7.65 2.60 5.75
N ILE A 132 -6.75 2.69 6.73
CA ILE A 132 -5.40 2.13 6.69
C ILE A 132 -5.16 1.33 7.98
N GLN A 133 -4.86 0.04 7.86
CA GLN A 133 -4.51 -0.78 9.03
C GLN A 133 -3.31 -1.68 8.74
N ALA A 134 -2.62 -2.07 9.80
CA ALA A 134 -1.48 -2.98 9.76
C ALA A 134 -1.91 -4.43 10.02
N PHE A 135 -1.27 -5.36 9.30
CA PHE A 135 -1.50 -6.79 9.41
C PHE A 135 -0.19 -7.55 9.37
N GLN A 136 -0.16 -8.73 10.00
CA GLN A 136 0.87 -9.73 9.77
C GLN A 136 0.58 -10.45 8.43
N PRO A 137 1.43 -10.33 7.41
CA PRO A 137 1.18 -11.01 6.15
C PRO A 137 1.47 -12.51 6.28
N ILE A 138 0.67 -13.32 5.61
CA ILE A 138 0.93 -14.74 5.36
C ILE A 138 1.01 -15.01 3.86
N LEU A 139 1.91 -15.89 3.43
CA LEU A 139 2.04 -16.23 2.02
C LEU A 139 0.89 -17.11 1.56
N ILE A 140 0.20 -16.68 0.49
CA ILE A 140 -0.89 -17.45 -0.11
C ILE A 140 -0.64 -17.75 -1.59
N LYS A 141 -1.29 -18.80 -2.09
CA LYS A 141 -1.38 -19.09 -3.53
C LYS A 141 -2.42 -18.16 -4.16
N GLY A 142 -2.27 -17.90 -5.47
CA GLY A 142 -3.15 -17.01 -6.22
C GLY A 142 -2.59 -15.59 -6.34
N ARG A 143 -3.42 -14.67 -6.85
CA ARG A 143 -3.04 -13.27 -7.14
C ARG A 143 -3.83 -12.22 -6.34
N ALA A 144 -4.88 -12.62 -5.63
CA ALA A 144 -5.73 -11.73 -4.84
C ALA A 144 -5.29 -11.71 -3.36
N ILE A 145 -5.41 -10.55 -2.71
CA ILE A 145 -5.13 -10.37 -1.28
C ILE A 145 -6.30 -10.96 -0.49
N ARG A 146 -6.01 -11.76 0.55
CA ARG A 146 -7.07 -12.24 1.46
C ARG A 146 -7.22 -11.29 2.63
N LEU A 147 -8.42 -10.77 2.82
CA LEU A 147 -8.77 -9.86 3.90
C LEU A 147 -9.73 -10.54 4.89
N HIS A 148 -9.56 -10.24 6.17
CA HIS A 148 -10.47 -10.72 7.20
C HIS A 148 -11.86 -10.03 7.07
N PRO A 149 -12.99 -10.75 7.13
CA PRO A 149 -14.32 -10.14 6.93
C PRO A 149 -14.65 -9.05 7.96
N LEU A 150 -14.28 -9.24 9.24
CA LEU A 150 -14.55 -8.24 10.30
C LEU A 150 -13.81 -6.90 10.16
N VAL A 151 -12.80 -6.77 9.29
CA VAL A 151 -12.18 -5.46 9.05
C VAL A 151 -12.83 -4.70 7.89
N CYS A 152 -13.71 -5.35 7.11
CA CYS A 152 -14.37 -4.74 5.96
C CYS A 152 -15.17 -3.48 6.34
N GLY A 153 -15.82 -3.46 7.50
CA GLY A 153 -16.51 -2.26 8.01
C GLY A 153 -15.58 -1.05 8.16
N GLY A 154 -14.35 -1.25 8.63
CA GLY A 154 -13.35 -0.18 8.76
C GLY A 154 -12.77 0.30 7.43
N PHE A 155 -12.76 -0.55 6.40
CA PHE A 155 -12.34 -0.16 5.05
C PHE A 155 -13.50 0.29 4.15
N ASN A 156 -14.75 0.13 4.61
CA ASN A 156 -15.95 0.18 3.80
C ASN A 156 -15.85 -0.71 2.55
N ALA A 157 -15.21 -1.88 2.70
CA ALA A 157 -14.84 -2.76 1.59
C ALA A 157 -15.88 -3.86 1.35
N ASP A 158 -16.09 -4.20 0.08
CA ASP A 158 -16.82 -5.37 -0.36
C ASP A 158 -15.92 -6.29 -1.20
N PHE A 159 -16.48 -7.37 -1.76
CA PHE A 159 -15.72 -8.37 -2.51
C PHE A 159 -16.24 -8.53 -3.95
N ASP A 160 -16.67 -7.43 -4.58
CA ASP A 160 -17.23 -7.41 -5.94
C ASP A 160 -16.21 -6.99 -7.04
N GLY A 161 -14.97 -6.72 -6.63
CA GLY A 161 -13.92 -6.18 -7.51
C GLY A 161 -13.01 -5.15 -6.85
N ASP A 162 -13.34 -4.77 -5.61
CA ASP A 162 -12.54 -3.90 -4.76
C ASP A 162 -11.04 -4.26 -4.73
N GLN A 163 -10.20 -3.23 -4.71
CA GLN A 163 -8.74 -3.34 -4.70
C GLN A 163 -8.15 -2.62 -3.49
N MET A 164 -7.11 -3.21 -2.92
CA MET A 164 -6.35 -2.58 -1.83
C MET A 164 -4.89 -2.41 -2.20
N ALA A 165 -4.34 -1.27 -1.79
CA ALA A 165 -2.90 -1.01 -1.83
C ALA A 165 -2.21 -1.62 -0.60
N VAL A 166 -1.01 -2.13 -0.82
CA VAL A 166 -0.09 -2.67 0.20
C VAL A 166 1.11 -1.75 0.29
N HIS A 167 1.57 -1.45 1.50
CA HIS A 167 2.82 -0.72 1.73
C HIS A 167 3.67 -1.45 2.78
N ILE A 168 5.00 -1.46 2.60
CA ILE A 168 5.95 -2.09 3.51
C ILE A 168 6.63 -1.02 4.38
N PRO A 169 6.38 -0.98 5.70
CA PRO A 169 7.17 -0.16 6.63
C PRO A 169 8.63 -0.65 6.64
N LEU A 170 9.59 0.24 6.36
CA LEU A 170 11.00 -0.15 6.23
C LEU A 170 11.79 0.05 7.53
N SER A 171 11.71 1.24 8.14
CA SER A 171 12.45 1.53 9.37
C SER A 171 11.88 0.79 10.57
N LEU A 172 12.68 0.63 11.62
CA LEU A 172 12.24 -0.04 12.85
C LEU A 172 11.13 0.75 13.55
N GLU A 173 11.21 2.08 13.49
CA GLU A 173 10.21 2.99 14.02
C GLU A 173 8.89 2.83 13.28
N ALA A 174 8.92 2.81 11.94
CA ALA A 174 7.70 2.63 11.13
C ALA A 174 7.07 1.24 11.36
N GLN A 175 7.90 0.20 11.53
CA GLN A 175 7.41 -1.13 11.89
C GLN A 175 6.81 -1.16 13.31
N ALA A 176 7.40 -0.43 14.26
CA ALA A 176 6.89 -0.31 15.62
C ALA A 176 5.55 0.47 15.66
N GLU A 177 5.44 1.58 14.94
CA GLU A 177 4.19 2.34 14.80
C GLU A 177 3.08 1.47 14.18
N ALA A 178 3.41 0.72 13.12
CA ALA A 178 2.46 -0.21 12.51
C ALA A 178 1.97 -1.24 13.52
N ARG A 179 2.86 -1.81 14.34
CA ARG A 179 2.55 -2.82 15.36
C ARG A 179 1.75 -2.29 16.54
N LEU A 180 2.10 -1.12 17.04
CA LEU A 180 1.55 -0.58 18.28
C LEU A 180 0.29 0.26 18.06
N LEU A 181 0.22 0.99 16.94
CA LEU A 181 -0.82 2.00 16.70
C LEU A 181 -1.81 1.58 15.62
N MET A 182 -1.36 0.86 14.59
CA MET A 182 -2.16 0.61 13.38
C MET A 182 -2.67 -0.81 13.23
N PHE A 183 -2.27 -1.74 14.10
CA PHE A 183 -2.62 -3.15 13.95
C PHE A 183 -4.12 -3.37 14.08
N SER A 184 -4.69 -4.23 13.23
CA SER A 184 -6.16 -4.39 13.15
C SER A 184 -6.80 -4.79 14.47
N TYR A 185 -6.19 -5.66 15.29
CA TYR A 185 -6.74 -6.06 16.59
C TYR A 185 -6.71 -4.97 17.65
N THR A 186 -5.92 -3.91 17.47
CA THR A 186 -5.87 -2.76 18.39
C THR A 186 -6.92 -1.70 18.05
N ASN A 187 -7.51 -1.78 16.85
CA ASN A 187 -8.38 -0.75 16.28
C ASN A 187 -9.80 -1.28 16.04
N LEU A 188 -10.43 -1.78 17.11
CA LEU A 188 -11.76 -2.42 17.06
C LEU A 188 -12.94 -1.45 17.23
N LEU A 189 -12.68 -0.22 17.68
CA LEU A 189 -13.69 0.78 17.97
C LEU A 189 -13.64 1.91 16.94
N SER A 190 -14.81 2.44 16.60
CA SER A 190 -14.96 3.66 15.84
C SER A 190 -14.32 4.83 16.60
N PRO A 191 -13.39 5.59 15.99
CA PRO A 191 -12.83 6.78 16.63
C PRO A 191 -13.86 7.91 16.82
N ALA A 192 -14.98 7.87 16.08
CA ALA A 192 -15.99 8.92 16.14
C ALA A 192 -17.02 8.68 17.25
N THR A 193 -17.46 7.43 17.45
CA THR A 193 -18.56 7.09 18.36
C THR A 193 -18.13 6.23 19.55
N GLY A 194 -16.99 5.54 19.46
CA GLY A 194 -16.56 4.55 20.45
C GLY A 194 -17.23 3.19 20.29
N ASP A 195 -18.17 3.03 19.36
CA ASP A 195 -18.85 1.77 19.11
C ASP A 195 -17.95 0.75 18.41
N PRO A 196 -18.16 -0.56 18.61
CA PRO A 196 -17.46 -1.60 17.87
C PRO A 196 -17.67 -1.48 16.35
N ILE A 197 -16.58 -1.45 15.59
CA ILE A 197 -16.63 -1.41 14.11
C ILE A 197 -16.39 -2.79 13.49
N SER A 198 -15.64 -3.65 14.17
CA SER A 198 -15.36 -5.03 13.74
C SER A 198 -16.44 -5.98 14.24
N VAL A 199 -17.68 -5.70 13.86
CA VAL A 199 -18.85 -6.51 14.20
C VAL A 199 -19.17 -7.49 13.06
N PRO A 200 -19.64 -8.71 13.36
CA PRO A 200 -20.20 -9.60 12.35
C PRO A 200 -21.39 -8.91 11.66
N THR A 201 -21.39 -8.89 10.33
CA THR A 201 -22.43 -8.20 9.54
C THR A 201 -23.28 -9.19 8.74
N GLN A 202 -22.64 -10.03 7.92
CA GLN A 202 -23.27 -10.97 7.00
C GLN A 202 -22.48 -12.30 7.01
N ASP A 203 -23.09 -13.36 6.49
CA ASP A 203 -22.55 -14.73 6.45
C ASP A 203 -21.23 -14.88 5.66
#